data_AF-A0A1F7XR98-F1
#
_entry.id   AF-A0A1F7XR98-F1
#
_cell.length_a   1.000
_cell.length_b   1.000
_cell.length_c   1.000
_cell.angle_alpha   90.00
_cell.angle_beta   90.00
_cell.angle_gamma   90.00
#
_symmetry.space_group_name_H-M   'P 1'
#
loop_
_entity.id
_entity.type
_entity.pdbx_description
1 polymer ?
#
loop_
_entity_poly.entity_id
_entity_poly.type
_entity_poly.pdbx_seq_one_letter_code
_entity_poly.pdbx_strand_id
1 'polypeptide(L)'
;MKTIGEVLREARSKKRYSLESLEKETKIKKSFIQAIEKENWDALPEYPVILGFVKNIASFLGIDTKGTVALLRRDYPPKVLSVNPKPDISREFSWSPKLTFLVGIGVVILLISGYLGFQYIKFISPPTLQVVSPKESQVVDKAHVFVQGKTDAEATVKVNNQPVLVGEDGNFSLDLDISQKTEEVDVISTSRSGKISEIKVKIIPKFD
;
A
#
# COMPACT_ATOMS: atom_id res chain seq x y z
N MET A 1 -35.82 -7.71 59.75
CA MET A 1 -36.34 -6.52 59.04
C MET A 1 -36.91 -6.99 57.72
N LYS A 2 -38.01 -6.43 57.23
CA LYS A 2 -38.59 -6.87 55.96
C LYS A 2 -37.70 -6.48 54.77
N THR A 3 -37.62 -7.34 53.77
CA THR A 3 -36.91 -7.06 52.52
C THR A 3 -37.81 -6.33 51.53
N ILE A 4 -37.22 -5.72 50.50
CA ILE A 4 -37.95 -5.06 49.43
C ILE A 4 -38.95 -6.02 48.74
N GLY A 5 -38.54 -7.27 48.51
CA GLY A 5 -39.39 -8.28 47.89
C GLY A 5 -40.61 -8.61 48.75
N GLU A 6 -40.42 -8.78 50.06
CA GLU A 6 -41.50 -9.02 51.02
C GLU A 6 -42.48 -7.86 51.10
N VAL A 7 -41.98 -6.61 51.17
CA VAL A 7 -42.79 -5.40 51.24
C VAL A 7 -43.70 -5.26 50.02
N LEU A 8 -43.16 -5.49 48.82
CA LEU A 8 -43.95 -5.41 47.58
C LEU A 8 -44.98 -6.54 47.50
N ARG A 9 -44.59 -7.78 47.86
CA ARG A 9 -45.48 -8.94 47.85
C ARG A 9 -46.65 -8.77 48.83
N GLU A 10 -46.39 -8.27 50.02
CA GLU A 10 -47.42 -8.01 51.04
C GLU A 10 -48.36 -6.89 50.59
N ALA A 11 -47.82 -5.77 50.08
CA ALA A 11 -48.62 -4.67 49.56
C ALA A 11 -49.54 -5.11 48.41
N ARG A 12 -49.01 -5.94 47.49
CA ARG A 12 -49.78 -6.52 46.38
C ARG A 12 -50.88 -7.46 46.88
N SER A 13 -50.54 -8.35 47.81
CA SER A 13 -51.49 -9.33 48.37
C SER A 13 -52.59 -8.67 49.19
N LYS A 14 -52.27 -7.62 49.96
CA LYS A 14 -53.23 -6.81 50.72
C LYS A 14 -54.25 -6.11 49.83
N LYS A 15 -53.83 -5.66 48.65
CA LYS A 15 -54.69 -5.10 47.61
C LYS A 15 -55.32 -6.15 46.68
N ARG A 16 -55.08 -7.44 46.92
CA ARG A 16 -55.60 -8.59 46.15
C ARG A 16 -55.28 -8.54 44.65
N TYR A 17 -54.13 -7.95 44.28
CA TYR A 17 -53.68 -7.96 42.89
C TYR A 17 -52.94 -9.26 42.56
N SER A 18 -53.31 -9.90 41.45
CA SER A 18 -52.50 -10.98 40.86
C SER A 18 -51.28 -10.39 40.15
N LEU A 19 -50.29 -11.24 39.84
CA LEU A 19 -49.12 -10.80 39.08
C LEU A 19 -49.51 -10.36 37.66
N GLU A 20 -50.49 -11.02 37.06
CA GLU A 20 -51.03 -10.69 35.73
C GLU A 20 -51.76 -9.35 35.73
N SER A 21 -52.55 -9.06 36.78
CA SER A 21 -53.20 -7.75 36.91
C SER A 21 -52.17 -6.64 37.09
N LEU A 22 -51.15 -6.86 37.92
CA LEU A 22 -50.11 -5.87 38.14
C LEU A 22 -49.25 -5.64 36.87
N GLU A 23 -49.00 -6.68 36.08
CA GLU A 23 -48.34 -6.58 34.77
C GLU A 23 -49.16 -5.73 33.79
N LYS A 24 -50.48 -5.92 33.72
CA LYS A 24 -51.36 -5.13 32.84
C LYS A 24 -51.35 -3.64 33.17
N GLU A 25 -51.34 -3.30 34.46
CA GLU A 25 -51.39 -1.92 34.94
C GLU A 25 -50.03 -1.23 34.85
N THR A 26 -48.96 -1.90 35.32
CA THR A 26 -47.62 -1.29 35.36
C THR A 26 -46.83 -1.44 34.06
N LYS A 27 -47.29 -2.31 33.13
CA LYS A 27 -46.59 -2.72 31.91
C LYS A 27 -45.23 -3.41 32.16
N ILE A 28 -45.00 -3.88 33.38
CA ILE A 28 -43.80 -4.62 33.77
C ILE A 28 -44.10 -6.10 33.65
N LYS A 29 -43.26 -6.87 32.93
CA LYS A 29 -43.47 -8.31 32.74
C LYS A 29 -43.62 -9.01 34.09
N LYS A 30 -44.59 -9.92 34.21
CA LYS A 30 -44.86 -10.66 35.46
C LYS A 30 -43.63 -11.41 35.99
N SER A 31 -42.75 -11.87 35.10
CA SER A 31 -41.49 -12.52 35.44
C SER A 31 -40.55 -11.60 36.23
N PHE A 32 -40.49 -10.31 35.88
CA PHE A 32 -39.68 -9.33 36.60
C PHE A 32 -40.31 -8.94 37.93
N ILE A 33 -41.63 -8.77 37.98
CA ILE A 33 -42.33 -8.51 39.25
C ILE A 33 -42.09 -9.65 40.24
N GLN A 34 -42.25 -10.90 39.77
CA GLN A 34 -41.99 -12.09 40.56
C GLN A 34 -40.52 -12.20 40.99
N ALA A 35 -39.59 -11.85 40.10
CA ALA A 35 -38.15 -11.86 40.42
C ALA A 35 -37.79 -10.81 41.49
N ILE A 36 -38.41 -9.62 41.47
CA ILE A 36 -38.24 -8.61 42.52
C ILE A 36 -38.82 -9.12 43.86
N GLU A 37 -40.03 -9.69 43.85
CA GLU A 37 -40.65 -10.23 45.08
C GLU A 37 -39.89 -11.40 45.71
N LYS A 38 -39.10 -12.13 44.90
CA LYS A 38 -38.24 -13.23 45.33
C LYS A 38 -36.77 -12.84 45.50
N GLU A 39 -36.42 -11.57 45.26
CA GLU A 39 -35.06 -11.04 45.30
C GLU A 39 -34.07 -11.82 44.40
N ASN A 40 -34.58 -12.33 43.27
CA ASN A 40 -33.76 -12.99 42.25
C ASN A 40 -33.11 -11.94 41.33
N TRP A 41 -32.03 -11.34 41.79
CA TRP A 41 -31.30 -10.25 41.12
C TRP A 41 -30.62 -10.64 39.81
N ASP A 42 -30.40 -11.92 39.57
CA ASP A 42 -29.78 -12.44 38.35
C ASP A 42 -30.79 -12.51 37.19
N ALA A 43 -32.08 -12.69 37.50
CA ALA A 43 -33.15 -12.67 36.51
C ALA A 43 -33.65 -11.26 36.17
N LEU A 44 -33.06 -10.22 36.77
CA LEU A 44 -33.45 -8.83 36.62
C LEU A 44 -32.47 -8.04 35.72
N PRO A 45 -32.96 -7.00 35.01
CA PRO A 45 -32.11 -6.12 34.20
C PRO A 45 -31.19 -5.24 35.06
N GLU A 46 -30.47 -4.31 34.44
CA GLU A 46 -29.58 -3.40 35.16
C GLU A 46 -30.32 -2.54 36.21
N TYR A 47 -29.59 -2.18 37.28
CA TYR A 47 -30.13 -1.46 38.44
C TYR A 47 -30.99 -0.23 38.10
N PRO A 48 -30.62 0.66 37.14
CA PRO A 48 -31.48 1.80 36.78
C PRO A 48 -32.87 1.40 36.31
N VAL A 49 -32.99 0.26 35.64
CA VAL A 49 -34.27 -0.28 35.14
C VAL A 49 -35.08 -0.85 36.31
N ILE A 50 -34.44 -1.62 37.19
CA ILE A 50 -35.08 -2.16 38.40
C ILE A 50 -35.61 -1.01 39.28
N LEU A 51 -34.83 0.06 39.44
CA LEU A 51 -35.23 1.26 40.18
C LEU A 51 -36.52 1.87 39.61
N GLY A 52 -36.63 1.93 38.28
CA GLY A 52 -37.85 2.36 37.60
C GLY A 52 -39.04 1.44 37.88
N PHE A 53 -38.84 0.12 37.82
CA PHE A 53 -39.87 -0.87 38.11
C PHE A 53 -40.40 -0.73 39.54
N VAL A 54 -39.52 -0.70 40.52
CA VAL A 54 -39.89 -0.58 41.94
C VAL A 54 -40.64 0.72 42.23
N LYS A 55 -40.21 1.84 41.64
CA LYS A 55 -40.91 3.13 41.78
C LYS A 55 -42.32 3.07 41.18
N ASN A 56 -42.47 2.47 40.00
CA ASN A 56 -43.78 2.33 39.33
C ASN A 56 -44.72 1.42 40.16
N ILE A 57 -44.24 0.25 40.59
CA ILE A 57 -45.01 -0.69 41.40
C ILE A 57 -45.43 -0.06 42.74
N ALA A 58 -44.50 0.60 43.44
CA ALA A 58 -44.80 1.27 44.70
C ALA A 58 -45.86 2.38 44.54
N SER A 59 -45.74 3.18 43.46
CA SER A 59 -46.71 4.21 43.12
C SER A 59 -48.10 3.62 42.84
N PHE A 60 -48.19 2.57 42.03
CA PHE A 60 -49.45 1.90 41.72
C PHE A 60 -50.07 1.23 42.96
N LEU A 61 -49.25 0.57 43.78
CA LEU A 61 -49.68 -0.02 45.04
C LEU A 61 -49.94 1.01 46.15
N GLY A 62 -49.70 2.31 45.91
CA GLY A 62 -49.99 3.39 46.85
C GLY A 62 -49.22 3.27 48.17
N ILE A 63 -48.00 2.72 48.12
CA ILE A 63 -47.08 2.63 49.26
C ILE A 63 -45.98 3.69 49.14
N ASP A 64 -45.25 3.94 50.23
CA ASP A 64 -44.21 4.97 50.23
C ASP A 64 -43.08 4.65 49.23
N THR A 65 -43.06 5.41 48.14
CA THR A 65 -42.07 5.25 47.06
C THR A 65 -40.66 5.54 47.55
N LYS A 66 -40.46 6.52 48.44
CA LYS A 66 -39.13 6.91 48.93
C LYS A 66 -38.53 5.81 49.81
N GLY A 67 -39.30 5.33 50.78
CA GLY A 67 -38.91 4.21 51.64
C GLY A 67 -38.68 2.92 50.84
N THR A 68 -39.53 2.64 49.86
CA THR A 68 -39.38 1.46 48.99
C THR A 68 -38.09 1.51 48.15
N VAL A 69 -37.74 2.68 47.62
CA VAL A 69 -36.45 2.88 46.91
C VAL A 69 -35.25 2.77 47.85
N ALA A 70 -35.38 3.24 49.09
CA ALA A 70 -34.33 3.08 50.10
C ALA A 70 -34.11 1.59 50.46
N LEU A 71 -35.19 0.81 50.57
CA LEU A 71 -35.11 -0.64 50.76
C LEU A 71 -34.45 -1.33 49.56
N LEU A 72 -34.80 -0.95 48.33
CA LEU A 72 -34.14 -1.47 47.13
C LEU A 72 -32.63 -1.19 47.14
N ARG A 73 -32.20 0.03 47.51
CA ARG A 73 -30.77 0.38 47.61
C ARG A 73 -30.02 -0.46 48.64
N ARG A 74 -30.70 -0.86 49.72
CA ARG A 74 -30.14 -1.70 50.79
C ARG A 74 -30.02 -3.16 50.34
N ASP A 75 -31.05 -3.67 49.69
CA ASP A 75 -31.19 -5.11 49.39
C ASP A 75 -30.56 -5.50 48.03
N TYR A 76 -30.35 -4.55 47.12
CA TYR A 76 -29.74 -4.82 45.83
C TYR A 76 -28.22 -5.04 45.96
N PRO A 77 -27.67 -6.18 45.49
CA PRO A 77 -26.25 -6.47 45.60
C PRO A 77 -25.42 -5.55 44.68
N PRO A 78 -24.22 -5.13 45.09
CA PRO A 78 -23.34 -4.35 44.22
C PRO A 78 -22.92 -5.18 42.99
N LYS A 79 -23.38 -4.79 41.79
CA LYS A 79 -22.87 -5.33 40.52
C LYS A 79 -21.72 -4.45 40.01
N VAL A 80 -20.57 -5.06 39.70
CA VAL A 80 -19.47 -4.38 39.01
C VAL A 80 -19.87 -4.16 37.55
N LEU A 81 -20.26 -2.93 37.20
CA LEU A 81 -20.54 -2.58 35.81
C LEU A 81 -19.21 -2.47 35.06
N SER A 82 -19.01 -3.31 34.05
CA SER A 82 -17.87 -3.22 33.13
C SER A 82 -18.06 -2.06 32.14
N VAL A 83 -18.10 -0.82 32.63
CA VAL A 83 -18.17 0.38 31.79
C VAL A 83 -16.76 0.76 31.35
N ASN A 84 -16.18 -0.04 30.46
CA ASN A 84 -15.16 0.45 29.53
C ASN A 84 -15.10 -0.48 28.31
N PRO A 85 -16.02 -0.35 27.33
CA PRO A 85 -15.73 -0.92 26.02
C PRO A 85 -14.43 -0.27 25.56
N LYS A 86 -13.35 -1.07 25.45
CA LYS A 86 -12.11 -0.59 24.85
C LYS A 86 -12.50 -0.02 23.49
N PRO A 87 -12.16 1.24 23.17
CA PRO A 87 -12.46 1.77 21.86
C PRO A 87 -11.81 0.82 20.84
N ASP A 88 -12.61 0.36 19.89
CA ASP A 88 -12.11 -0.40 18.75
C ASP A 88 -11.41 0.60 17.83
N ILE A 89 -10.19 0.98 18.21
CA ILE A 89 -9.34 1.88 17.44
C ILE A 89 -8.61 1.02 16.40
N SER A 90 -9.35 0.50 15.42
CA SER A 90 -8.73 0.15 14.16
C SER A 90 -8.16 1.45 13.58
N ARG A 91 -6.84 1.61 13.60
CA ARG A 91 -6.18 2.73 12.93
C ARG A 91 -6.32 2.50 11.42
N GLU A 92 -7.44 2.92 10.87
CA GLU A 92 -7.60 2.98 9.43
C GLU A 92 -6.64 4.03 8.87
N PHE A 93 -5.90 3.64 7.84
CA PHE A 93 -4.98 4.54 7.15
C PHE A 93 -5.77 5.70 6.55
N SER A 94 -5.46 6.92 6.98
CA SER A 94 -6.09 8.14 6.46
C SER A 94 -5.10 8.90 5.59
N TRP A 95 -5.46 9.04 4.30
CA TRP A 95 -4.66 9.79 3.35
C TRP A 95 -4.77 11.29 3.66
N SER A 96 -3.72 11.89 4.24
CA SER A 96 -3.70 13.31 4.57
C SER A 96 -3.22 14.18 3.39
N PRO A 97 -3.64 15.46 3.29
CA PRO A 97 -3.12 16.39 2.28
C PRO A 97 -1.59 16.58 2.32
N LYS A 98 -0.99 16.42 3.51
CA LYS A 98 0.47 16.46 3.68
C LYS A 98 1.14 15.25 3.02
N LEU A 99 0.51 14.08 3.10
CA LEU A 99 1.01 12.86 2.47
C LEU A 99 0.91 12.92 0.94
N THR A 100 -0.19 13.41 0.36
CA THR A 100 -0.28 13.66 -1.10
C THR A 100 0.85 14.57 -1.58
N PHE A 101 1.16 15.63 -0.82
CA PHE A 101 2.20 16.59 -1.19
C PHE A 101 3.59 15.94 -1.18
N LEU A 102 3.92 15.18 -0.13
CA LEU A 102 5.19 14.44 -0.04
C LEU A 102 5.34 13.39 -1.15
N VAL A 103 4.27 12.62 -1.42
CA VAL A 103 4.26 11.65 -2.51
C VAL A 103 4.45 12.36 -3.86
N GLY A 104 3.78 13.50 -4.07
CA GLY A 104 3.95 14.31 -5.27
C GLY A 104 5.39 14.77 -5.50
N ILE A 105 6.06 15.30 -4.46
CA ILE A 105 7.48 15.67 -4.52
C ILE A 105 8.34 14.45 -4.85
N GLY A 106 8.09 13.31 -4.19
CA GLY A 106 8.81 12.07 -4.45
C GLY A 106 8.70 11.62 -5.92
N VAL A 107 7.51 11.71 -6.51
CA VAL A 107 7.28 11.39 -7.93
C VAL A 107 8.05 12.34 -8.85
N VAL A 108 8.02 13.65 -8.57
CA VAL A 108 8.76 14.63 -9.38
C VAL A 108 10.26 14.39 -9.32
N ILE A 109 10.82 14.14 -8.13
CA ILE A 109 12.24 13.79 -7.96
C ILE A 109 12.56 12.51 -8.72
N LEU A 110 11.74 11.48 -8.61
CA LEU A 110 11.94 10.21 -9.30
C LEU A 110 11.93 10.38 -10.83
N LEU A 111 11.02 11.19 -11.37
CA LEU A 111 10.99 11.51 -12.81
C LEU A 111 12.25 12.25 -13.25
N ILE A 112 12.69 13.26 -12.49
CA ILE A 112 13.92 14.01 -12.77
C ILE A 112 15.13 13.07 -12.72
N SER A 113 15.28 12.27 -11.66
CA SER A 113 16.37 11.32 -11.51
C SER A 113 16.36 10.26 -12.61
N GLY A 114 15.18 9.75 -12.99
CA GLY A 114 15.03 8.82 -14.10
C GLY A 114 15.45 9.43 -15.45
N TYR A 115 15.01 10.66 -15.73
CA TYR A 115 15.39 11.39 -16.94
C TYR A 115 16.91 11.65 -17.01
N LEU A 116 17.49 12.16 -15.92
CA LEU A 116 18.93 12.41 -15.84
C LEU A 116 19.74 11.12 -15.97
N GLY A 117 19.31 10.03 -15.33
CA GLY A 117 19.93 8.72 -15.45
C GLY A 117 19.91 8.20 -16.89
N PHE A 118 18.76 8.28 -17.56
CA PHE A 118 18.63 7.91 -18.98
C PHE A 118 19.54 8.77 -19.88
N GLN A 119 19.55 10.09 -19.67
CA GLN A 119 20.38 11.01 -20.44
C GLN A 119 21.88 10.74 -20.23
N TYR A 120 22.28 10.44 -19.00
CA TYR A 120 23.65 10.09 -18.65
C TYR A 120 24.10 8.79 -19.31
N ILE A 121 23.26 7.75 -19.29
CA ILE A 121 23.55 6.48 -19.97
C ILE A 121 23.70 6.71 -21.47
N LYS A 122 22.82 7.50 -22.10
CA LYS A 122 22.93 7.84 -23.52
C LYS A 122 24.25 8.55 -23.86
N PHE A 123 24.73 9.45 -23.00
CA PHE A 123 26.00 10.17 -23.19
C PHE A 123 27.24 9.25 -23.05
N ILE A 124 27.14 8.20 -22.24
CA ILE A 124 28.23 7.25 -21.93
C ILE A 124 28.16 5.97 -22.75
N SER A 125 27.11 5.81 -23.56
CA SER A 125 26.99 4.68 -24.46
C SER A 125 28.05 4.77 -25.57
N PRO A 126 28.74 3.66 -25.89
CA PRO A 126 29.61 3.58 -27.06
C PRO A 126 28.85 3.92 -28.35
N PRO A 127 29.52 4.48 -29.37
CA PRO A 127 28.89 4.80 -30.63
C PRO A 127 28.45 3.51 -31.31
N THR A 128 27.34 3.54 -32.05
CA THR A 128 27.00 2.38 -32.89
C THR A 128 28.11 2.20 -33.93
N LEU A 129 28.48 0.95 -34.23
CA LEU A 129 29.44 0.66 -35.29
C LEU A 129 28.98 -0.59 -36.02
N GLN A 130 28.84 -0.48 -37.34
CA GLN A 130 28.50 -1.57 -38.23
C GLN A 130 29.41 -1.49 -39.44
N VAL A 131 30.11 -2.59 -39.74
CA VAL A 131 30.93 -2.71 -40.94
C VAL A 131 30.13 -3.46 -42.00
N VAL A 132 29.87 -2.80 -43.13
CA VAL A 132 29.11 -3.35 -44.27
C VAL A 132 30.04 -4.08 -45.23
N SER A 133 31.25 -3.54 -45.42
CA SER A 133 32.32 -4.11 -46.24
C SER A 133 33.67 -3.82 -45.58
N PRO A 134 34.65 -4.72 -45.61
CA PRO A 134 34.56 -6.09 -46.11
C PRO A 134 33.64 -6.97 -45.25
N LYS A 135 33.17 -8.10 -45.80
CA LYS A 135 32.49 -9.15 -45.04
C LYS A 135 33.52 -10.07 -44.38
N GLU A 136 33.11 -10.76 -43.33
CA GLU A 136 33.97 -11.72 -42.64
C GLU A 136 34.50 -12.79 -43.61
N SER A 137 35.82 -12.98 -43.61
CA SER A 137 36.56 -13.89 -44.50
C SER A 137 36.39 -13.59 -46.00
N GLN A 138 36.16 -12.33 -46.36
CA GLN A 138 36.10 -11.93 -47.77
C GLN A 138 37.47 -12.06 -48.43
N VAL A 139 37.50 -12.71 -49.59
CA VAL A 139 38.69 -12.80 -50.44
C VAL A 139 38.89 -11.47 -51.15
N VAL A 140 40.10 -10.90 -51.06
CA VAL A 140 40.46 -9.63 -51.69
C VAL A 140 41.55 -9.86 -52.73
N ASP A 141 41.18 -9.68 -54.01
CA ASP A 141 42.05 -9.98 -55.16
C ASP A 141 42.89 -8.76 -55.63
N LYS A 142 42.90 -7.66 -54.85
CA LYS A 142 43.66 -6.44 -55.13
C LYS A 142 44.42 -5.99 -53.89
N ALA A 143 45.45 -5.17 -54.09
CA ALA A 143 46.22 -4.56 -52.99
C ALA A 143 45.48 -3.44 -52.22
N HIS A 144 44.15 -3.32 -52.40
CA HIS A 144 43.30 -2.39 -51.66
C HIS A 144 41.93 -3.03 -51.38
N VAL A 145 41.28 -2.61 -50.29
CA VAL A 145 39.95 -3.06 -49.87
C VAL A 145 39.06 -1.87 -49.51
N PHE A 146 37.84 -1.86 -50.05
CA PHE A 146 36.84 -0.87 -49.67
C PHE A 146 36.23 -1.22 -48.30
N VAL A 147 36.57 -0.39 -47.31
CA VAL A 147 36.01 -0.44 -45.97
C VAL A 147 34.86 0.54 -45.90
N GLN A 148 33.65 0.02 -45.75
CA GLN A 148 32.41 0.80 -45.66
C GLN A 148 31.62 0.38 -44.44
N GLY A 149 31.00 1.34 -43.80
CA GLY A 149 30.19 1.07 -42.63
C GLY A 149 29.35 2.25 -42.21
N LYS A 150 28.67 2.05 -41.09
CA LYS A 150 27.83 3.06 -40.44
C LYS A 150 28.18 3.17 -38.97
N THR A 151 28.24 4.40 -38.49
CA THR A 151 28.46 4.77 -37.10
C THR A 151 27.55 5.94 -36.72
N ASP A 152 27.62 6.41 -35.48
CA ASP A 152 27.02 7.68 -35.09
C ASP A 152 27.71 8.86 -35.82
N ALA A 153 26.93 9.81 -36.35
CA ALA A 153 27.42 10.93 -37.17
C ALA A 153 28.46 11.84 -36.48
N GLU A 154 28.46 11.87 -35.15
CA GLU A 154 29.40 12.67 -34.35
C GLU A 154 30.62 11.88 -33.86
N ALA A 155 30.75 10.62 -34.25
CA ALA A 155 31.88 9.76 -33.89
C ALA A 155 33.05 9.91 -34.88
N THR A 156 34.25 9.70 -34.38
CA THR A 156 35.47 9.63 -35.20
C THR A 156 35.79 8.17 -35.48
N VAL A 157 35.96 7.80 -36.75
CA VAL A 157 36.31 6.44 -37.15
C VAL A 157 37.78 6.36 -37.53
N LYS A 158 38.44 5.27 -37.13
CA LYS A 158 39.77 4.88 -37.58
C LYS A 158 39.72 3.46 -38.14
N VAL A 159 40.34 3.25 -39.28
CA VAL A 159 40.51 1.95 -39.93
C VAL A 159 42.00 1.65 -40.00
N ASN A 160 42.47 0.58 -39.35
CA ASN A 160 43.90 0.25 -39.24
C ASN A 160 44.78 1.47 -38.87
N ASN A 161 44.32 2.22 -37.86
CA ASN A 161 44.93 3.46 -37.36
C ASN A 161 44.91 4.67 -38.30
N GLN A 162 44.26 4.58 -39.47
CA GLN A 162 44.03 5.69 -40.40
C GLN A 162 42.66 6.35 -40.13
N PRO A 163 42.58 7.69 -39.95
CA PRO A 163 41.31 8.38 -39.70
C PRO A 163 40.44 8.43 -40.96
N VAL A 164 39.13 8.21 -40.79
CA VAL A 164 38.13 8.25 -41.87
C VAL A 164 37.07 9.29 -41.53
N LEU A 165 36.67 10.08 -42.54
CA LEU A 165 35.58 11.05 -42.40
C LEU A 165 34.25 10.31 -42.33
N VAL A 166 33.43 10.69 -41.34
CA VAL A 166 32.06 10.21 -41.17
C VAL A 166 31.12 11.28 -41.71
N GLY A 167 30.20 10.90 -42.59
CA GLY A 167 29.17 11.78 -43.13
C GLY A 167 28.09 12.13 -42.09
N GLU A 168 27.27 13.14 -42.38
CA GLU A 168 26.14 13.53 -41.51
C GLU A 168 25.11 12.40 -41.33
N ASP A 169 25.05 11.46 -42.27
CA ASP A 169 24.21 10.27 -42.24
C ASP A 169 24.82 9.10 -41.43
N GLY A 170 26.02 9.29 -40.90
CA GLY A 170 26.79 8.30 -40.14
C GLY A 170 27.56 7.30 -41.01
N ASN A 171 27.52 7.43 -42.34
CA ASN A 171 28.25 6.53 -43.22
C ASN A 171 29.72 6.93 -43.32
N PHE A 172 30.59 5.94 -43.41
CA PHE A 172 32.01 6.15 -43.67
C PHE A 172 32.48 5.19 -44.76
N SER A 173 33.47 5.64 -45.53
CA SER A 173 34.10 4.85 -46.59
C SER A 173 35.58 5.19 -46.68
N LEU A 174 36.42 4.17 -46.77
CA LEU A 174 37.85 4.28 -47.01
C LEU A 174 38.27 3.20 -48.01
N ASP A 175 39.09 3.58 -48.99
CA ASP A 175 39.85 2.62 -49.79
C ASP A 175 41.17 2.36 -49.07
N LEU A 176 41.29 1.19 -48.44
CA LEU A 176 42.42 0.84 -47.57
C LEU A 176 43.43 0.01 -48.35
N ASP A 177 44.66 0.48 -48.48
CA ASP A 177 45.76 -0.31 -49.02
C ASP A 177 46.10 -1.48 -48.08
N ILE A 178 46.17 -2.69 -48.63
CA ILE A 178 46.45 -3.93 -47.88
C ILE A 178 47.67 -4.65 -48.44
N SER A 179 48.35 -5.41 -47.57
CA SER A 179 49.46 -6.28 -47.94
C SER A 179 49.04 -7.75 -47.84
N GLN A 180 49.83 -8.67 -48.41
CA GLN A 180 49.57 -10.12 -48.22
C GLN A 180 49.63 -10.58 -46.75
N LYS A 181 50.16 -9.76 -45.83
CA LYS A 181 50.19 -10.04 -44.39
C LYS A 181 48.99 -9.45 -43.64
N THR A 182 48.13 -8.69 -44.32
CA THR A 182 46.97 -8.02 -43.71
C THR A 182 45.79 -9.00 -43.69
N GLU A 183 45.67 -9.77 -42.62
CA GLU A 183 44.60 -10.76 -42.42
C GLU A 183 43.36 -10.18 -41.73
N GLU A 184 43.48 -8.99 -41.13
CA GLU A 184 42.38 -8.33 -40.43
C GLU A 184 42.33 -6.83 -40.74
N VAL A 185 41.10 -6.31 -40.73
CA VAL A 185 40.78 -4.89 -40.79
C VAL A 185 40.17 -4.50 -39.45
N ASP A 186 40.88 -3.67 -38.69
CA ASP A 186 40.43 -3.14 -37.41
C ASP A 186 39.72 -1.80 -37.61
N VAL A 187 38.45 -1.73 -37.23
CA VAL A 187 37.62 -0.54 -37.32
C VAL A 187 37.24 -0.10 -35.92
N ILE A 188 37.73 1.09 -35.54
CA ILE A 188 37.51 1.69 -34.23
C ILE A 188 36.67 2.95 -34.42
N SER A 189 35.51 3.01 -33.76
CA SER A 189 34.69 4.20 -33.66
C SER A 189 34.76 4.78 -32.26
N THR A 190 35.06 6.07 -32.16
CA THR A 190 35.20 6.80 -30.89
C THR A 190 34.19 7.95 -30.85
N SER A 191 33.30 7.91 -29.87
CA SER A 191 32.32 9.00 -29.60
C SER A 191 32.98 10.25 -29.04
N ARG A 192 32.24 11.38 -29.03
CA ARG A 192 32.67 12.64 -28.40
C ARG A 192 33.02 12.52 -26.92
N SER A 193 32.39 11.59 -26.20
CA SER A 193 32.65 11.33 -24.78
C SER A 193 33.83 10.36 -24.55
N GLY A 194 34.52 9.94 -25.61
CA GLY A 194 35.68 9.05 -25.55
C GLY A 194 35.34 7.57 -25.43
N LYS A 195 34.07 7.18 -25.62
CA LYS A 195 33.64 5.78 -25.62
C LYS A 195 33.93 5.15 -26.97
N ILE A 196 34.38 3.89 -26.93
CA ILE A 196 34.95 3.19 -28.08
C ILE A 196 34.11 1.96 -28.42
N SER A 197 33.88 1.75 -29.71
CA SER A 197 33.38 0.51 -30.31
C SER A 197 34.44 0.00 -31.30
N GLU A 198 34.79 -1.27 -31.20
CA GLU A 198 35.84 -1.90 -32.02
C GLU A 198 35.25 -3.11 -32.74
N ILE A 199 35.46 -3.21 -34.05
CA ILE A 199 35.08 -4.37 -34.86
C ILE A 199 36.29 -4.77 -35.70
N LYS A 200 36.70 -6.03 -35.57
CA LYS A 200 37.73 -6.65 -36.38
C LYS A 200 37.09 -7.56 -37.40
N VAL A 201 37.33 -7.29 -38.68
CA VAL A 201 36.84 -8.12 -39.77
C VAL A 201 38.02 -8.85 -40.39
N LYS A 202 37.94 -10.18 -40.49
CA LYS A 202 38.99 -10.97 -41.14
C LYS A 202 38.84 -10.92 -42.65
N ILE A 203 39.95 -10.82 -43.36
CA ILE A 203 40.01 -10.84 -44.83
C ILE A 203 41.07 -11.85 -45.30
N ILE A 204 40.90 -12.36 -46.53
CA ILE A 204 41.85 -13.28 -47.15
C ILE A 204 42.49 -12.57 -48.35
N PRO A 205 43.69 -11.98 -48.22
CA PRO A 205 44.36 -11.34 -49.34
C PRO A 205 44.85 -12.39 -50.34
N LYS A 206 44.43 -12.26 -51.61
CA LYS A 206 44.77 -13.18 -52.71
C LYS A 206 45.05 -12.43 -54.00
N PHE A 207 46.06 -11.55 -53.95
CA PHE A 207 46.54 -10.79 -55.10
C PHE A 207 48.02 -11.10 -55.35
N ASP A 208 48.42 -11.15 -56.62
CA ASP A 208 49.78 -11.49 -57.07
C ASP A 208 50.80 -10.35 -56.85
#